data_AF-A0AAE0FIG6-F1
#
_entry.id   AF-A0AAE0FIG6-F1
#
_cell.length_a   1.000
_cell.length_b   1.000
_cell.length_c   1.000
_cell.angle_alpha   90.00
_cell.angle_beta   90.00
_cell.angle_gamma   90.00
#
_symmetry.space_group_name_H-M   'P 1'
#
loop_
_entity.id
_entity.type
_entity.pdbx_description
1 polymer ?
#
loop_
_entity_poly.entity_id
_entity_poly.type
_entity_poly.pdbx_seq_one_letter_code
_entity_poly.pdbx_strand_id
1 'polypeptide(L)'
;MPLTAGVYNIQGEAHDDNQNVYPCVGKLELFSDTSVTGVINDAEGGIFGGSSLVVEGTWGKKEISFEIRDAEDLETYKYEGVWSSKSLFSSKEGEINGEWQYDDWPSDRKSQPEQNRGSFHFSVQGPTPQNRKQYEVRVVTGNLQELACASETFRADFALYVQLIGSRGNSLPLQLKETNKTTKNAELFAMNQDDGFTVETETAVGKVLSVVVGHNATEEYKGYYLSRIELVDEGGAFHVFPFEKWLDAGRGQRATVATAPIKTAGGEGGEGSVSTYERQIEAELAAEEALRKSLELKVNELTESLEDLVHSTTKLEGELATERAARQQETSNYQEQEASLQAELESARVAAAAEKKSSEETIAELTSQRDSLECKWEAEKADRARVEAEMAAMQERLEAEIVSVKNCIAELTATLEMEKQVLKLFAYCLPSTATQPDPHDLFAAAEYMISDRLFLDRHPRCLNAARAGRQGASHFFVPVQHPERNREEERQELQRQAAEERGVLNAEIASWKSQKELVEEQAARDRAAYQEESARLQETIEALQETIRDREAKVEGLQSALASTADALKASERALEVDKAERSEEQARWTLLQEERKLE
;
A
#
# COMPACT_ATOMS: atom_id res chain seq x y z
N MET A 1 42.43 -12.28 -16.02
CA MET A 1 42.61 -10.82 -16.14
C MET A 1 41.62 -10.12 -15.22
N PRO A 2 41.93 -8.94 -14.65
CA PRO A 2 40.93 -8.13 -13.94
C PRO A 2 39.86 -7.62 -14.91
N LEU A 3 38.69 -7.25 -14.39
CA LEU A 3 37.71 -6.46 -15.14
C LEU A 3 38.33 -5.12 -15.58
N THR A 4 37.80 -4.57 -16.66
CA THR A 4 38.21 -3.27 -17.22
C THR A 4 36.96 -2.41 -17.42
N ALA A 5 37.10 -1.08 -17.46
CA ALA A 5 35.97 -0.22 -17.77
C ALA A 5 35.40 -0.53 -19.17
N GLY A 6 34.07 -0.52 -19.32
CA GLY A 6 33.36 -0.82 -20.57
C GLY A 6 31.96 -1.38 -20.36
N VAL A 7 31.23 -1.63 -21.46
CA VAL A 7 29.83 -2.13 -21.46
C VAL A 7 29.77 -3.63 -21.68
N TYR A 8 29.50 -4.39 -20.64
CA TYR A 8 29.44 -5.85 -20.65
C TYR A 8 28.01 -6.35 -20.86
N ASN A 9 27.82 -7.33 -21.73
CA ASN A 9 26.55 -8.07 -21.79
C ASN A 9 26.63 -9.22 -20.77
N ILE A 10 25.60 -9.38 -19.96
CA ILE A 10 25.49 -10.46 -18.99
C ILE A 10 24.29 -11.35 -19.33
N GLN A 11 24.48 -12.65 -19.19
CA GLN A 11 23.42 -13.64 -19.35
C GLN A 11 23.66 -14.77 -18.36
N GLY A 12 22.63 -15.15 -17.61
CA GLY A 12 22.70 -16.31 -16.75
C GLY A 12 21.45 -16.46 -15.91
N GLU A 13 21.60 -17.00 -14.71
CA GLU A 13 20.47 -17.42 -13.87
C GLU A 13 20.69 -16.97 -12.43
N ALA A 14 19.63 -16.52 -11.77
CA ALA A 14 19.54 -16.37 -10.33
C ALA A 14 18.72 -17.52 -9.76
N HIS A 15 19.08 -17.96 -8.56
CA HIS A 15 18.40 -19.02 -7.82
C HIS A 15 17.97 -18.47 -6.47
N ASP A 16 16.73 -18.74 -6.06
CA ASP A 16 16.29 -18.54 -4.68
C ASP A 16 16.64 -19.75 -3.79
N ASP A 17 16.37 -19.64 -2.50
CA ASP A 17 16.55 -20.71 -1.52
C ASP A 17 15.69 -21.96 -1.82
N ASN A 18 14.64 -21.83 -2.64
CA ASN A 18 13.79 -22.93 -3.09
C ASN A 18 14.28 -23.60 -4.39
N GLN A 19 15.44 -23.19 -4.92
CA GLN A 19 16.01 -23.63 -6.20
C GLN A 19 15.16 -23.27 -7.43
N ASN A 20 14.26 -22.28 -7.31
CA ASN A 20 13.62 -21.70 -8.47
C ASN A 20 14.67 -20.98 -9.31
N VAL A 21 14.61 -21.15 -10.62
CA VAL A 21 15.59 -20.62 -11.57
C VAL A 21 14.99 -19.43 -12.29
N TYR A 22 15.70 -18.31 -12.25
CA TYR A 22 15.29 -17.04 -12.82
C TYR A 22 16.31 -16.61 -13.87
N PRO A 23 16.02 -16.80 -15.17
CA PRO A 23 16.95 -16.44 -16.22
C PRO A 23 17.01 -14.92 -16.39
N CYS A 24 18.21 -14.36 -16.29
CA CYS A 24 18.48 -12.93 -16.37
C CYS A 24 19.35 -12.60 -17.59
N VAL A 25 19.01 -11.52 -18.30
CA VAL A 25 19.82 -10.97 -19.40
C VAL A 25 19.92 -9.46 -19.25
N GLY A 26 21.14 -8.94 -19.25
CA GLY A 26 21.36 -7.53 -18.97
C GLY A 26 22.59 -6.94 -19.62
N LYS A 27 22.78 -5.65 -19.38
CA LYS A 27 23.99 -4.90 -19.72
C LYS A 27 24.48 -4.16 -18.49
N LEU A 28 25.77 -4.28 -18.21
CA LEU A 28 26.46 -3.55 -17.14
C LEU A 28 27.53 -2.66 -17.75
N GLU A 29 27.52 -1.38 -17.43
CA GLU A 29 28.56 -0.43 -17.75
C GLU A 29 29.48 -0.24 -16.54
N LEU A 30 30.74 -0.64 -16.68
CA LEU A 30 31.78 -0.46 -15.68
C LEU A 30 32.54 0.83 -15.99
N PHE A 31 32.55 1.79 -15.07
CA PHE A 31 33.27 3.05 -15.23
C PHE A 31 34.68 2.97 -14.65
N SER A 32 35.57 3.87 -15.10
CA SER A 32 36.96 3.93 -14.62
C SER A 32 37.09 4.35 -13.16
N ASP A 33 36.07 4.98 -12.59
CA ASP A 33 35.99 5.42 -11.20
C ASP A 33 35.47 4.34 -10.24
N THR A 34 35.42 3.08 -10.69
CA THR A 34 34.89 1.91 -9.96
C THR A 34 33.38 1.85 -9.80
N SER A 35 32.60 2.79 -10.36
CA SER A 35 31.14 2.69 -10.38
C SER A 35 30.64 1.72 -11.44
N VAL A 36 29.46 1.14 -11.21
CA VAL A 36 28.73 0.28 -12.14
C VAL A 36 27.32 0.82 -12.29
N THR A 37 26.84 0.92 -13.52
CA THR A 37 25.42 1.10 -13.80
C THR A 37 24.96 0.08 -14.83
N GLY A 38 23.66 -0.12 -14.98
CA GLY A 38 23.18 -1.06 -15.97
C GLY A 38 21.69 -1.31 -15.93
N VAL A 39 21.28 -2.25 -16.77
CA VAL A 39 19.90 -2.73 -16.83
C VAL A 39 19.94 -4.24 -16.93
N ILE A 40 19.24 -4.92 -16.03
CA ILE A 40 18.99 -6.36 -16.09
C ILE A 40 17.53 -6.55 -16.43
N ASN A 41 17.27 -7.27 -17.51
CA ASN A 41 15.92 -7.69 -17.87
C ASN A 41 15.73 -9.10 -17.36
N ASP A 42 14.63 -9.27 -16.65
CA ASP A 42 14.14 -10.58 -16.30
C ASP A 42 13.41 -11.19 -17.51
N ALA A 43 13.46 -12.51 -17.65
CA ALA A 43 12.64 -13.15 -18.68
C ALA A 43 11.16 -13.16 -18.29
N GLU A 44 10.26 -13.33 -19.26
CA GLU A 44 8.84 -13.56 -18.98
C GLU A 44 8.69 -14.76 -18.02
N GLY A 45 8.21 -14.49 -16.80
CA GLY A 45 8.03 -15.48 -15.73
C GLY A 45 9.14 -15.51 -14.67
N GLY A 46 10.10 -14.58 -14.69
CA GLY A 46 11.08 -14.46 -13.62
C GLY A 46 10.56 -13.73 -12.36
N ILE A 47 11.43 -13.50 -11.37
CA ILE A 47 11.12 -12.86 -10.07
C ILE A 47 10.34 -11.55 -10.26
N PHE A 48 10.70 -10.79 -11.29
CA PHE A 48 10.21 -9.43 -11.56
C PHE A 48 9.25 -9.38 -12.75
N GLY A 49 8.68 -10.51 -13.16
CA GLY A 49 7.60 -10.52 -14.15
C GLY A 49 7.97 -9.99 -15.54
N GLY A 50 9.26 -9.98 -15.91
CA GLY A 50 9.74 -9.43 -17.18
C GLY A 50 10.07 -7.93 -17.15
N SER A 51 10.15 -7.33 -15.96
CA SER A 51 10.54 -5.93 -15.78
C SER A 51 12.01 -5.68 -16.13
N SER A 52 12.27 -4.43 -16.53
CA SER A 52 13.61 -3.92 -16.78
C SER A 52 14.11 -3.22 -15.52
N LEU A 53 15.12 -3.81 -14.88
CA LEU A 53 15.55 -3.38 -13.56
C LEU A 53 16.85 -2.58 -13.66
N VAL A 54 16.88 -1.45 -12.97
CA VAL A 54 18.06 -0.56 -12.96
C VAL A 54 19.09 -1.11 -11.98
N VAL A 55 20.34 -1.15 -12.42
CA VAL A 55 21.48 -1.61 -11.65
C VAL A 55 22.38 -0.43 -11.28
N GLU A 56 22.75 -0.31 -10.01
CA GLU A 56 23.73 0.66 -9.51
C GLU A 56 24.69 -0.03 -8.54
N GLY A 57 26.00 0.23 -8.63
CA GLY A 57 26.96 -0.47 -7.79
C GLY A 57 28.41 -0.04 -7.93
N THR A 58 29.30 -0.89 -7.44
CA THR A 58 30.76 -0.71 -7.53
C THR A 58 31.46 -2.00 -7.96
N TRP A 59 32.65 -1.85 -8.56
CA TRP A 59 33.47 -2.97 -9.01
C TRP A 59 34.94 -2.81 -8.63
N GLY A 60 35.60 -3.95 -8.40
CA GLY A 60 37.01 -4.06 -8.10
C GLY A 60 37.72 -5.04 -9.05
N LYS A 61 38.98 -5.34 -8.75
CA LYS A 61 39.80 -6.22 -9.62
C LYS A 61 39.20 -7.62 -9.82
N LYS A 62 38.46 -8.12 -8.85
CA LYS A 62 37.86 -9.48 -8.82
C LYS A 62 36.46 -9.51 -8.24
N GLU A 63 35.98 -8.43 -7.67
CA GLU A 63 34.72 -8.37 -6.93
C GLU A 63 33.82 -7.36 -7.60
N ILE A 64 32.53 -7.62 -7.60
CA ILE A 64 31.51 -6.69 -8.09
C ILE A 64 30.34 -6.74 -7.11
N SER A 65 29.83 -5.56 -6.74
CA SER A 65 28.66 -5.43 -5.88
C SER A 65 27.71 -4.42 -6.50
N PHE A 66 26.45 -4.77 -6.62
CA PHE A 66 25.43 -3.88 -7.17
C PHE A 66 24.07 -4.13 -6.54
N GLU A 67 23.26 -3.11 -6.55
CA GLU A 67 21.87 -3.14 -6.15
C GLU A 67 20.99 -3.12 -7.39
N ILE A 68 19.92 -3.90 -7.36
CA ILE A 68 18.84 -3.86 -8.33
C ILE A 68 17.64 -3.22 -7.65
N ARG A 69 17.09 -2.16 -8.26
CA ARG A 69 15.87 -1.50 -7.78
C ARG A 69 14.72 -1.77 -8.74
N ASP A 70 13.60 -2.24 -8.19
CA ASP A 70 12.34 -2.23 -8.94
C ASP A 70 11.80 -0.80 -9.02
N ALA A 71 11.42 -0.38 -10.22
CA ALA A 71 10.89 0.95 -10.48
C ALA A 71 9.48 1.15 -9.89
N GLU A 72 8.71 0.07 -9.72
CA GLU A 72 7.32 0.14 -9.26
C GLU A 72 7.21 -0.03 -7.74
N ASP A 73 7.92 -1.01 -7.18
CA ASP A 73 7.71 -1.45 -5.79
C ASP A 73 8.77 -0.96 -4.79
N LEU A 74 9.76 -0.16 -5.24
CA LEU A 74 10.88 0.36 -4.43
C LEU A 74 11.73 -0.73 -3.74
N GLU A 75 11.55 -1.99 -4.11
CA GLU A 75 12.29 -3.09 -3.54
C GLU A 75 13.76 -3.05 -4.01
N THR A 76 14.68 -3.22 -3.06
CA THR A 76 16.12 -3.20 -3.34
C THR A 76 16.74 -4.56 -3.03
N TYR A 77 17.38 -5.15 -4.05
CA TYR A 77 18.08 -6.43 -3.99
C TYR A 77 19.57 -6.20 -4.12
N LYS A 78 20.35 -6.63 -3.14
CA LYS A 78 21.80 -6.48 -3.14
C LYS A 78 22.47 -7.72 -3.68
N TYR A 79 23.35 -7.57 -4.67
CA TYR A 79 24.14 -8.63 -5.28
C TYR A 79 25.62 -8.42 -4.95
N GLU A 80 26.28 -9.49 -4.52
CA GLU A 80 27.72 -9.51 -4.27
C GLU A 80 28.32 -10.72 -4.97
N GLY A 81 29.27 -10.50 -5.89
CA GLY A 81 29.82 -11.55 -6.72
C GLY A 81 31.32 -11.43 -7.00
N VAL A 82 31.90 -12.55 -7.40
CA VAL A 82 33.31 -12.69 -7.75
C VAL A 82 33.45 -13.00 -9.24
N TRP A 83 34.30 -12.21 -9.91
CA TRP A 83 34.66 -12.35 -11.31
C TRP A 83 35.72 -13.43 -11.52
N SER A 84 35.46 -14.34 -12.47
CA SER A 84 36.44 -15.31 -12.97
C SER A 84 36.57 -15.21 -14.50
N SER A 85 37.80 -15.07 -15.00
CA SER A 85 38.11 -14.94 -16.43
C SER A 85 38.15 -16.33 -17.07
N LYS A 86 37.40 -16.58 -18.16
CA LYS A 86 37.44 -17.87 -18.89
C LYS A 86 38.76 -18.08 -19.64
N SER A 87 39.40 -16.98 -20.03
CA SER A 87 40.70 -16.98 -20.72
C SER A 87 41.76 -16.26 -19.90
N LEU A 88 42.98 -16.81 -19.87
CA LEU A 88 44.14 -16.13 -19.29
C LEU A 88 44.53 -14.86 -20.07
N PHE A 89 44.12 -14.77 -21.34
CA PHE A 89 44.55 -13.74 -22.29
C PHE A 89 43.47 -12.73 -22.65
N SER A 90 42.24 -12.92 -22.19
CA SER A 90 41.11 -12.05 -22.53
C SER A 90 40.29 -11.72 -21.30
N SER A 91 40.10 -10.43 -21.01
CA SER A 91 39.10 -9.94 -20.06
C SER A 91 37.69 -9.90 -20.67
N LYS A 92 37.54 -10.33 -21.92
CA LYS A 92 36.28 -10.23 -22.68
C LYS A 92 35.32 -11.40 -22.45
N GLU A 93 35.71 -12.44 -21.72
CA GLU A 93 34.81 -13.54 -21.41
C GLU A 93 35.11 -14.07 -20.01
N GLY A 94 34.06 -14.21 -19.20
CA GLY A 94 34.18 -14.70 -17.85
C GLY A 94 32.83 -14.96 -17.20
N GLU A 95 32.86 -15.22 -15.90
CA GLU A 95 31.69 -15.54 -15.10
C GLU A 95 31.69 -14.69 -13.84
N ILE A 96 30.51 -14.22 -13.43
CA ILE A 96 30.27 -13.61 -12.13
C ILE A 96 29.44 -14.61 -11.35
N ASN A 97 29.96 -15.06 -10.20
CA ASN A 97 29.28 -15.96 -9.29
C ASN A 97 29.12 -15.25 -7.95
N GLY A 98 27.94 -15.32 -7.35
CA GLY A 98 27.70 -14.59 -6.11
C GLY A 98 26.45 -14.98 -5.37
N GLU A 99 26.17 -14.21 -4.33
CA GLU A 99 24.96 -14.30 -3.52
C GLU A 99 24.17 -13.00 -3.65
N TRP A 100 22.85 -13.10 -3.55
CA TRP A 100 21.97 -11.95 -3.47
C TRP A 100 21.17 -11.97 -2.17
N GLN A 101 20.83 -10.80 -1.66
CA GLN A 101 20.04 -10.61 -0.44
C GLN A 101 19.01 -9.50 -0.63
N TYR A 102 17.82 -9.69 -0.06
CA TYR A 102 16.79 -8.66 0.04
C TYR A 102 16.93 -7.85 1.34
N ASP A 103 17.06 -6.52 1.24
CA ASP A 103 17.38 -5.68 2.41
C ASP A 103 16.16 -5.11 3.16
N ASP A 104 15.03 -4.83 2.48
CA ASP A 104 13.90 -4.05 3.04
C ASP A 104 12.61 -4.86 3.29
N TRP A 105 12.72 -6.06 3.87
CA TRP A 105 11.54 -6.93 4.04
C TRP A 105 10.59 -6.38 5.12
N PRO A 106 9.28 -6.19 4.80
CA PRO A 106 8.29 -5.67 5.75
C PRO A 106 8.29 -6.45 7.07
N SER A 107 8.25 -5.70 8.18
CA SER A 107 8.46 -6.23 9.55
C SER A 107 7.48 -7.34 9.95
N ASP A 108 6.33 -7.36 9.31
CA ASP A 108 5.18 -8.25 9.50
C ASP A 108 5.35 -9.62 8.83
N ARG A 109 6.34 -9.81 7.95
CA ARG A 109 6.68 -11.13 7.35
C ARG A 109 8.05 -11.69 7.79
N LYS A 110 8.66 -11.13 8.83
CA LYS A 110 9.95 -11.59 9.41
C LYS A 110 9.95 -13.03 9.99
N SER A 111 8.84 -13.76 9.91
CA SER A 111 8.74 -15.13 10.43
C SER A 111 9.42 -16.20 9.55
N GLN A 112 9.93 -15.86 8.37
CA GLN A 112 10.65 -16.79 7.48
C GLN A 112 11.94 -16.16 6.91
N PRO A 113 13.02 -16.04 7.71
CA PRO A 113 14.28 -15.44 7.28
C PRO A 113 15.05 -16.26 6.22
N GLU A 114 14.63 -17.51 5.95
CA GLU A 114 15.25 -18.44 5.00
C GLU A 114 14.77 -18.28 3.55
N GLN A 115 14.07 -17.18 3.22
CA GLN A 115 13.57 -16.93 1.86
C GLN A 115 14.13 -15.64 1.22
N ASN A 116 15.06 -14.95 1.89
CA ASN A 116 15.53 -13.62 1.49
C ASN A 116 16.92 -13.63 0.88
N ARG A 117 17.43 -14.82 0.50
CA ARG A 117 18.75 -14.99 -0.08
C ARG A 117 18.68 -15.94 -1.27
N GLY A 118 19.76 -15.90 -2.04
CA GLY A 118 19.95 -16.83 -3.13
C GLY A 118 21.33 -16.70 -3.75
N SER A 119 21.56 -17.45 -4.81
CA SER A 119 22.82 -17.44 -5.56
C SER A 119 22.58 -17.03 -6.99
N PHE A 120 23.61 -16.52 -7.68
CA PHE A 120 23.50 -16.21 -9.10
C PHE A 120 24.77 -16.59 -9.84
N HIS A 121 24.59 -16.93 -11.12
CA HIS A 121 25.65 -17.27 -12.04
C HIS A 121 25.42 -16.55 -13.36
N PHE A 122 26.28 -15.57 -13.68
CA PHE A 122 26.21 -14.82 -14.93
C PHE A 122 27.43 -15.07 -15.80
N SER A 123 27.22 -15.53 -17.02
CA SER A 123 28.22 -15.48 -18.07
C SER A 123 28.28 -14.05 -18.61
N VAL A 124 29.50 -13.52 -18.67
CA VAL A 124 29.75 -12.16 -19.13
C VAL A 124 30.46 -12.20 -20.46
N GLN A 125 29.88 -11.52 -21.43
CA GLN A 125 30.53 -11.19 -22.69
C GLN A 125 31.00 -9.74 -22.62
N GLY A 126 32.30 -9.59 -22.84
CA GLY A 126 33.07 -8.37 -22.73
C GLY A 126 32.56 -7.26 -23.63
N PRO A 127 33.15 -6.06 -23.48
CA PRO A 127 32.68 -4.90 -24.18
C PRO A 127 32.53 -5.16 -25.67
N THR A 128 31.28 -5.12 -26.13
CA THR A 128 31.00 -5.01 -27.56
C THR A 128 31.48 -3.61 -27.91
N PRO A 129 32.56 -3.43 -28.69
CA PRO A 129 33.13 -2.10 -28.90
C PRO A 129 32.12 -1.26 -29.70
N GLN A 130 31.35 -0.43 -29.00
CA GLN A 130 30.29 0.40 -29.60
C GLN A 130 30.85 1.63 -30.32
N ASN A 131 32.13 1.94 -30.17
CA ASN A 131 32.79 3.09 -30.80
C ASN A 131 34.19 2.72 -31.30
N ARG A 132 34.27 1.76 -32.22
CA ARG A 132 35.54 1.56 -32.95
C ARG A 132 35.79 2.81 -33.78
N LYS A 133 36.97 3.41 -33.61
CA LYS A 133 37.45 4.45 -34.51
C LYS A 133 38.57 3.91 -35.38
N GLN A 134 38.40 4.05 -36.69
CA GLN A 134 39.36 3.76 -37.73
C GLN A 134 40.27 4.96 -37.94
N TYR A 135 41.56 4.70 -38.16
CA TYR A 135 42.54 5.71 -38.53
C TYR A 135 43.34 5.21 -39.73
N GLU A 136 43.63 6.09 -40.68
CA GLU A 136 44.64 5.86 -41.69
C GLU A 136 45.97 6.41 -41.17
N VAL A 137 46.92 5.51 -40.91
CA VAL A 137 48.27 5.84 -40.44
C VAL A 137 49.22 5.68 -41.62
N ARG A 138 49.92 6.75 -42.00
CA ARG A 138 51.01 6.69 -42.97
C ARG A 138 52.34 6.90 -42.29
N VAL A 139 53.25 5.96 -42.50
CA VAL A 139 54.61 6.00 -41.96
C VAL A 139 55.54 6.44 -43.08
N VAL A 140 56.16 7.61 -42.91
CA VAL A 140 57.10 8.14 -43.89
C VAL A 140 58.53 7.98 -43.38
N THR A 141 59.30 7.11 -44.03
CA THR A 141 60.72 6.92 -43.72
C THR A 141 61.56 8.02 -44.39
N GLY A 142 62.69 8.40 -43.77
CA GLY A 142 63.56 9.44 -44.33
C GLY A 142 64.68 8.90 -45.25
N ASN A 143 65.36 9.81 -45.94
CA ASN A 143 66.44 9.53 -46.91
C ASN A 143 67.85 9.82 -46.34
N LEU A 144 68.09 9.55 -45.05
CA LEU A 144 69.41 9.78 -44.46
C LEU A 144 70.37 8.66 -44.88
N GLN A 145 71.05 8.92 -46.00
CA GLN A 145 72.02 8.04 -46.64
C GLN A 145 73.39 8.00 -45.91
N GLU A 146 73.60 8.88 -44.93
CA GLU A 146 74.79 8.87 -44.09
C GLU A 146 74.75 7.66 -43.14
N LEU A 147 75.57 6.67 -43.49
CA LEU A 147 75.80 5.38 -42.82
C LEU A 147 74.81 4.27 -43.17
N ALA A 148 74.60 4.05 -44.46
CA ALA A 148 74.47 2.70 -45.01
C ALA A 148 75.71 1.86 -44.62
N CYS A 149 75.68 1.23 -43.44
CA CYS A 149 76.52 0.07 -43.16
C CYS A 149 75.65 -1.16 -43.32
N ALA A 150 75.88 -1.87 -44.44
CA ALA A 150 75.63 -3.29 -44.67
C ALA A 150 74.20 -3.77 -44.39
N SER A 151 73.40 -4.18 -45.37
CA SER A 151 73.70 -5.14 -46.43
C SER A 151 72.43 -5.28 -47.26
N GLU A 152 72.55 -5.62 -48.55
CA GLU A 152 71.48 -6.08 -49.45
C GLU A 152 70.82 -7.40 -48.98
N THR A 153 70.62 -7.60 -47.67
CA THR A 153 70.09 -8.86 -47.11
C THR A 153 69.47 -8.70 -45.72
N PHE A 154 69.32 -7.48 -45.21
CA PHE A 154 68.81 -7.29 -43.86
C PHE A 154 67.28 -7.13 -43.85
N ARG A 155 66.60 -8.24 -44.14
CA ARG A 155 65.16 -8.38 -43.92
C ARG A 155 64.88 -8.34 -42.42
N ALA A 156 64.27 -7.26 -41.99
CA ALA A 156 63.86 -7.02 -40.62
C ALA A 156 62.56 -7.80 -40.31
N ASP A 157 62.67 -8.98 -39.71
CA ASP A 157 61.51 -9.77 -39.23
C ASP A 157 60.87 -9.19 -37.94
N PHE A 158 61.02 -7.89 -37.70
CA PHE A 158 60.53 -7.23 -36.48
C PHE A 158 59.41 -6.25 -36.82
N ALA A 159 58.44 -6.16 -35.93
CA ALA A 159 57.20 -5.43 -36.19
C ALA A 159 57.24 -4.03 -35.58
N LEU A 160 56.94 -3.04 -36.40
CA LEU A 160 56.58 -1.70 -35.95
C LEU A 160 55.18 -1.71 -35.33
N TYR A 161 55.01 -0.94 -34.27
CA TYR A 161 53.74 -0.67 -33.65
C TYR A 161 53.58 0.82 -33.41
N VAL A 162 52.32 1.28 -33.47
CA VAL A 162 51.92 2.65 -33.18
C VAL A 162 50.96 2.66 -32.00
N GLN A 163 51.07 3.66 -31.13
CA GLN A 163 50.12 3.90 -30.07
C GLN A 163 49.66 5.36 -30.13
N LEU A 164 48.34 5.57 -30.15
CA LEU A 164 47.74 6.88 -30.21
C LEU A 164 47.49 7.39 -28.78
N ILE A 165 47.95 8.61 -28.48
CA ILE A 165 47.71 9.28 -27.21
C ILE A 165 46.77 10.44 -27.50
N GLY A 166 45.57 10.42 -26.90
CA GLY A 166 44.57 11.46 -27.12
C GLY A 166 43.96 11.99 -25.82
N SER A 167 43.17 13.06 -25.98
CA SER A 167 42.50 13.78 -24.87
C SER A 167 41.59 12.92 -23.98
N ARG A 168 41.07 11.79 -24.48
CA ARG A 168 40.16 10.89 -23.73
C ARG A 168 40.81 9.57 -23.31
N GLY A 169 42.13 9.42 -23.54
CA GLY A 169 42.89 8.23 -23.18
C GLY A 169 43.83 7.78 -24.30
N ASN A 170 44.49 6.65 -24.05
CA ASN A 170 45.49 6.08 -24.95
C ASN A 170 44.93 4.82 -25.61
N SER A 171 45.29 4.58 -26.86
CA SER A 171 45.04 3.28 -27.50
C SER A 171 45.96 2.22 -26.90
N LEU A 172 45.63 0.95 -27.12
CA LEU A 172 46.61 -0.12 -27.00
C LEU A 172 47.65 0.01 -28.14
N PRO A 173 48.86 -0.57 -28.01
CA PRO A 173 49.82 -0.66 -29.11
C PRO A 173 49.22 -1.42 -30.30
N LEU A 174 49.10 -0.74 -31.44
CA LEU A 174 48.56 -1.24 -32.69
C LEU A 174 49.73 -1.67 -33.59
N GLN A 175 49.82 -2.96 -33.88
CA GLN A 175 50.88 -3.48 -34.71
C GLN A 175 50.61 -3.14 -36.19
N LEU A 176 51.57 -2.49 -36.85
CA LEU A 176 51.48 -2.13 -38.27
C LEU A 176 51.81 -3.37 -39.10
N LYS A 177 50.76 -4.09 -39.50
CA LYS A 177 50.85 -5.29 -40.35
C LYS A 177 50.12 -5.05 -41.67
N GLU A 178 50.52 -5.79 -42.70
CA GLU A 178 49.95 -5.75 -44.03
C GLU A 178 48.42 -5.96 -43.99
N THR A 179 47.63 -4.91 -44.26
CA THR A 179 46.17 -4.96 -44.10
C THR A 179 45.40 -5.31 -45.37
N ASN A 180 45.98 -5.34 -46.58
CA ASN A 180 45.23 -5.76 -47.78
C ASN A 180 46.09 -6.35 -48.92
N LYS A 181 45.51 -7.39 -49.55
CA LYS A 181 46.09 -8.43 -50.42
C LYS A 181 46.70 -8.00 -51.78
N THR A 182 47.03 -6.73 -52.03
CA THR A 182 47.39 -6.26 -53.39
C THR A 182 48.88 -6.05 -53.66
N THR A 183 49.75 -6.10 -52.65
CA THR A 183 51.20 -5.89 -52.84
C THR A 183 52.01 -7.03 -52.26
N LYS A 184 51.84 -8.24 -52.82
CA LYS A 184 52.65 -9.44 -52.50
C LYS A 184 54.17 -9.29 -52.71
N ASN A 185 54.70 -8.11 -53.03
CA ASN A 185 56.12 -7.87 -53.32
C ASN A 185 56.61 -6.45 -52.95
N ALA A 186 55.92 -5.65 -52.13
CA ALA A 186 56.44 -4.34 -51.70
C ALA A 186 57.18 -4.47 -50.36
N GLU A 187 58.44 -4.05 -50.33
CA GLU A 187 59.23 -3.99 -49.09
C GLU A 187 58.64 -2.88 -48.20
N LEU A 188 57.94 -3.25 -47.11
CA LEU A 188 57.40 -2.28 -46.16
C LEU A 188 58.53 -1.56 -45.44
N PHE A 189 58.39 -0.25 -45.26
CA PHE A 189 59.33 0.63 -44.57
C PHE A 189 60.69 0.75 -45.24
N ALA A 190 60.76 0.61 -46.57
CA ALA A 190 62.00 0.88 -47.31
C ALA A 190 62.40 2.35 -47.18
N MET A 191 63.65 2.67 -47.53
CA MET A 191 64.16 4.05 -47.40
C MET A 191 63.39 5.02 -48.29
N ASN A 192 63.02 6.18 -47.73
CA ASN A 192 62.28 7.23 -48.43
C ASN A 192 60.93 6.75 -49.03
N GLN A 193 60.26 5.84 -48.31
CA GLN A 193 58.97 5.25 -48.67
C GLN A 193 57.86 5.80 -47.76
N ASP A 194 56.64 5.78 -48.29
CA ASP A 194 55.40 6.07 -47.58
C ASP A 194 54.57 4.80 -47.53
N ASP A 195 54.34 4.28 -46.33
CA ASP A 195 53.58 3.06 -46.08
C ASP A 195 52.30 3.37 -45.31
N GLY A 196 51.15 3.14 -45.95
CA GLY A 196 49.82 3.37 -45.40
C GLY A 196 49.21 2.14 -44.74
N PHE A 197 48.63 2.33 -43.56
CA PHE A 197 47.97 1.31 -42.76
C PHE A 197 46.61 1.80 -42.29
N THR A 198 45.66 0.89 -42.21
CA THR A 198 44.36 1.17 -41.60
C THR A 198 44.31 0.47 -40.26
N VAL A 199 44.17 1.23 -39.17
CA VAL A 199 44.16 0.69 -37.81
C VAL A 199 42.84 1.01 -37.12
N GLU A 200 42.31 0.05 -36.36
CA GLU A 200 41.10 0.23 -35.56
C GLU A 200 41.48 0.33 -34.07
N THR A 201 40.92 1.32 -33.39
CA THR A 201 41.03 1.46 -31.93
C THR A 201 39.76 0.94 -31.26
N GLU A 202 39.91 0.16 -30.19
CA GLU A 202 38.77 -0.35 -29.40
C GLU A 202 38.14 0.73 -28.51
N THR A 203 38.89 1.79 -28.19
CA THR A 203 38.47 2.90 -27.34
C THR A 203 38.66 4.24 -28.06
N ALA A 204 37.69 5.15 -27.91
CA ALA A 204 37.77 6.48 -28.48
C ALA A 204 38.83 7.31 -27.74
N VAL A 205 40.01 7.48 -28.35
CA VAL A 205 41.12 8.27 -27.79
C VAL A 205 40.84 9.79 -27.76
N GLY A 206 39.75 10.25 -28.40
CA GLY A 206 39.43 11.68 -28.52
C GLY A 206 40.34 12.41 -29.53
N LYS A 207 40.56 13.72 -29.35
CA LYS A 207 41.53 14.49 -30.15
C LYS A 207 42.93 13.92 -29.93
N VAL A 208 43.61 13.50 -31.01
CA VAL A 208 44.95 12.91 -30.94
C VAL A 208 45.97 14.01 -30.64
N LEU A 209 46.74 13.84 -29.58
CA LEU A 209 47.70 14.82 -29.07
C LEU A 209 49.14 14.45 -29.47
N SER A 210 49.46 13.16 -29.42
CA SER A 210 50.77 12.64 -29.78
C SER A 210 50.69 11.19 -30.25
N VAL A 211 51.72 10.76 -30.96
CA VAL A 211 51.86 9.38 -31.44
C VAL A 211 53.15 8.80 -30.89
N VAL A 212 53.06 7.57 -30.38
CA VAL A 212 54.22 6.76 -30.01
C VAL A 212 54.43 5.72 -31.10
N VAL A 213 55.67 5.60 -31.59
CA VAL A 213 56.05 4.48 -32.44
C VAL A 213 57.23 3.75 -31.85
N GLY A 214 57.15 2.43 -31.91
CA GLY A 214 58.24 1.58 -31.53
C GLY A 214 58.33 0.32 -32.36
N HIS A 215 59.41 -0.43 -32.13
CA HIS A 215 59.61 -1.75 -32.72
C HIS A 215 60.11 -2.73 -31.67
N ASN A 216 59.96 -4.03 -31.94
CA ASN A 216 60.33 -5.10 -31.01
C ASN A 216 61.70 -5.73 -31.32
N ALA A 217 62.56 -5.08 -32.10
CA ALA A 217 63.92 -5.62 -32.34
C ALA A 217 64.80 -5.37 -31.12
N THR A 218 65.57 -6.39 -30.75
CA THR A 218 66.50 -6.35 -29.62
C THR A 218 67.97 -6.27 -30.04
N GLU A 219 68.24 -6.38 -31.34
CA GLU A 219 69.60 -6.40 -31.89
C GLU A 219 70.04 -4.99 -32.35
N GLU A 220 71.33 -4.68 -32.19
CA GLU A 220 71.91 -3.42 -32.68
C GLU A 220 71.87 -3.36 -34.21
N TYR A 221 71.72 -2.15 -34.77
CA TYR A 221 71.67 -1.89 -36.23
C TYR A 221 70.39 -2.40 -36.93
N LYS A 222 69.39 -2.78 -36.14
CA LYS A 222 68.04 -3.16 -36.60
C LYS A 222 67.06 -2.03 -36.33
N GLY A 223 67.12 -0.98 -37.15
CA GLY A 223 66.32 0.22 -36.91
C GLY A 223 65.83 0.95 -38.16
N TYR A 224 64.80 1.78 -37.97
CA TYR A 224 64.21 2.60 -39.03
C TYR A 224 64.47 4.07 -38.76
N TYR A 225 64.84 4.83 -39.79
CA TYR A 225 64.85 6.28 -39.71
C TYR A 225 63.48 6.82 -40.12
N LEU A 226 62.72 7.33 -39.15
CA LEU A 226 61.40 7.89 -39.39
C LEU A 226 61.51 9.39 -39.62
N SER A 227 60.96 9.85 -40.75
CA SER A 227 60.84 11.28 -41.06
C SER A 227 59.64 11.84 -40.31
N ARG A 228 58.45 11.32 -40.59
CA ARG A 228 57.20 11.74 -39.95
C ARG A 228 56.15 10.63 -40.01
N ILE A 229 55.11 10.81 -39.21
CA ILE A 229 53.88 10.01 -39.26
C ILE A 229 52.74 10.94 -39.62
N GLU A 230 51.93 10.51 -40.56
CA GLU A 230 50.70 11.20 -40.93
C GLU A 230 49.51 10.34 -40.47
N LEU A 231 48.52 10.98 -39.88
CA LEU A 231 47.33 10.32 -39.36
C LEU A 231 46.09 11.02 -39.94
N VAL A 232 45.18 10.25 -40.52
CA VAL A 232 43.83 10.71 -40.89
C VAL A 232 42.84 10.05 -39.96
N ASP A 233 42.03 10.85 -39.26
CA ASP A 233 40.92 10.33 -38.46
C ASP A 233 39.67 10.03 -39.32
N GLU A 234 38.67 9.35 -38.74
CA GLU A 234 37.38 9.11 -39.40
C GLU A 234 36.64 10.38 -39.85
N GLY A 235 36.92 11.53 -39.20
CA GLY A 235 36.36 12.82 -39.56
C GLY A 235 37.08 13.51 -40.73
N GLY A 236 38.17 12.91 -41.23
CA GLY A 236 39.00 13.45 -42.29
C GLY A 236 40.04 14.48 -41.81
N ALA A 237 40.22 14.67 -40.50
CA ALA A 237 41.25 15.55 -39.97
C ALA A 237 42.64 14.93 -40.18
N PHE A 238 43.54 15.71 -40.77
CA PHE A 238 44.90 15.30 -41.08
C PHE A 238 45.89 15.84 -40.03
N HIS A 239 46.69 14.96 -39.45
CA HIS A 239 47.67 15.29 -38.42
C HIS A 239 49.06 14.82 -38.82
N VAL A 240 50.07 15.68 -38.61
CA VAL A 240 51.47 15.37 -38.90
C VAL A 240 52.29 15.39 -37.62
N PHE A 241 52.99 14.29 -37.40
CA PHE A 241 53.87 14.06 -36.25
C PHE A 241 55.32 13.92 -36.75
N PRO A 242 56.15 14.97 -36.66
CA PRO A 242 57.54 14.91 -37.10
C PRO A 242 58.38 14.08 -36.11
N PHE A 243 59.15 13.12 -36.61
CA PHE A 243 60.05 12.30 -35.80
C PHE A 243 61.51 12.67 -36.03
N GLU A 244 61.95 12.68 -37.30
CA GLU A 244 63.31 12.96 -37.75
C GLU A 244 64.39 12.26 -36.89
N LYS A 245 64.15 10.98 -36.54
CA LYS A 245 64.98 10.22 -35.60
C LYS A 245 65.09 8.75 -36.01
N TRP A 246 66.20 8.13 -35.60
CA TRP A 246 66.42 6.69 -35.68
C TRP A 246 65.70 5.97 -34.52
N LEU A 247 64.95 4.93 -34.85
CA LEU A 247 64.44 3.93 -33.92
C LEU A 247 65.34 2.69 -34.01
N ASP A 248 66.39 2.64 -33.19
CA ASP A 248 67.38 1.56 -33.19
C ASP A 248 67.91 1.34 -31.76
N ALA A 249 68.15 0.08 -31.39
CA ALA A 249 68.69 -0.28 -30.07
C ALA A 249 70.17 0.13 -29.89
N GLY A 250 70.95 0.24 -30.98
CA GLY A 250 72.39 0.49 -30.99
C GLY A 250 72.82 1.84 -31.59
N ARG A 251 71.95 2.56 -32.32
CA ARG A 251 72.26 3.88 -32.93
C ARG A 251 71.43 5.03 -32.36
N GLY A 252 72.04 6.22 -32.25
CA GLY A 252 71.36 7.44 -31.78
C GLY A 252 71.06 7.43 -30.28
N GLN A 253 69.85 7.86 -29.88
CA GLN A 253 69.41 7.93 -28.46
C GLN A 253 69.14 6.55 -27.82
N ARG A 254 69.46 5.43 -28.50
CA ARG A 254 69.18 4.05 -28.04
C ARG A 254 67.70 3.84 -27.68
N ALA A 255 66.81 4.37 -28.50
CA ALA A 255 65.39 4.35 -28.25
C ALA A 255 64.72 3.49 -29.31
N THR A 256 64.20 2.33 -28.91
CA THR A 256 63.33 1.47 -29.74
C THR A 256 61.89 1.96 -29.77
N VAL A 257 61.61 3.05 -29.04
CA VAL A 257 60.32 3.73 -28.90
C VAL A 257 60.56 5.24 -28.90
N ALA A 258 59.83 5.99 -29.71
CA ALA A 258 59.84 7.44 -29.68
C ALA A 258 58.41 8.01 -29.71
N THR A 259 58.25 9.19 -29.13
CA THR A 259 56.98 9.92 -29.09
C THR A 259 57.15 11.25 -29.82
N ALA A 260 56.18 11.61 -30.66
CA ALA A 260 56.13 12.90 -31.32
C ALA A 260 54.80 13.62 -31.01
N PRO A 261 54.84 14.88 -30.55
CA PRO A 261 53.65 15.72 -30.42
C PRO A 261 53.20 16.23 -31.80
N ILE A 262 51.93 16.63 -31.89
CA ILE A 262 51.37 17.25 -33.10
C ILE A 262 52.09 18.57 -33.42
N LYS A 263 52.51 18.78 -34.69
CA LYS A 263 53.05 20.06 -35.15
C LYS A 263 51.94 20.89 -35.78
N THR A 264 51.52 21.95 -35.10
CA THR A 264 50.62 22.97 -35.68
C THR A 264 51.36 23.72 -36.79
N ALA A 265 50.82 23.72 -38.00
CA ALA A 265 51.44 24.37 -39.15
C ALA A 265 51.44 25.90 -38.98
N GLY A 266 52.61 26.49 -38.76
CA GLY A 266 52.78 27.95 -38.78
C GLY A 266 54.26 28.36 -38.82
N GLY A 267 54.69 29.01 -39.92
CA GLY A 267 55.85 29.91 -39.97
C GLY A 267 57.11 29.43 -40.72
N GLU A 268 57.15 29.63 -42.04
CA GLU A 268 58.36 29.75 -42.90
C GLU A 268 59.15 31.05 -42.50
N GLY A 269 60.44 31.29 -42.69
CA GLY A 269 61.49 30.73 -43.54
C GLY A 269 62.15 31.85 -44.39
N GLY A 270 63.46 32.09 -44.20
CA GLY A 270 64.39 32.44 -45.30
C GLY A 270 64.70 33.90 -45.66
N GLU A 271 65.98 34.20 -45.82
CA GLU A 271 66.65 35.50 -46.00
C GLU A 271 66.77 35.98 -47.47
N GLY A 272 66.92 37.31 -47.67
CA GLY A 272 67.81 37.87 -48.70
C GLY A 272 67.39 39.17 -49.41
N SER A 273 68.04 40.31 -49.10
CA SER A 273 68.59 41.34 -50.05
C SER A 273 68.61 42.79 -49.47
N VAL A 274 69.77 43.23 -48.97
CA VAL A 274 69.95 44.39 -48.06
C VAL A 274 70.14 45.74 -48.78
N SER A 275 69.17 46.28 -49.54
CA SER A 275 69.22 47.76 -49.78
C SER A 275 67.91 48.45 -50.18
N THR A 276 66.84 47.72 -50.47
CA THR A 276 65.46 48.25 -50.51
C THR A 276 64.69 47.93 -49.22
N TYR A 277 65.20 46.99 -48.43
CA TYR A 277 64.61 46.52 -47.19
C TYR A 277 64.61 47.56 -46.07
N GLU A 278 65.59 48.46 -45.92
CA GLU A 278 65.56 49.40 -44.77
C GLU A 278 64.37 50.37 -44.82
N ARG A 279 63.95 50.84 -46.00
CA ARG A 279 62.73 51.67 -46.14
C ARG A 279 61.43 50.87 -46.11
N GLN A 280 61.43 49.63 -46.58
CA GLN A 280 60.25 48.75 -46.48
C GLN A 280 60.08 48.21 -45.07
N ILE A 281 61.16 47.89 -44.35
CA ILE A 281 61.19 47.52 -42.94
C ILE A 281 60.77 48.71 -42.10
N GLU A 282 61.25 49.93 -42.32
CA GLU A 282 60.76 51.09 -41.55
C GLU A 282 59.26 51.35 -41.77
N ALA A 283 58.75 51.14 -43.00
CA ALA A 283 57.33 51.27 -43.31
C ALA A 283 56.49 50.10 -42.77
N GLU A 284 56.98 48.87 -42.83
CA GLU A 284 56.37 47.68 -42.24
C GLU A 284 56.41 47.72 -40.72
N LEU A 285 57.49 48.20 -40.11
CA LEU A 285 57.64 48.38 -38.67
C LEU A 285 56.69 49.48 -38.17
N ALA A 286 56.54 50.57 -38.94
CA ALA A 286 55.55 51.60 -38.65
C ALA A 286 54.10 51.10 -38.84
N ALA A 287 53.87 50.24 -39.83
CA ALA A 287 52.57 49.59 -40.04
C ALA A 287 52.27 48.55 -38.95
N GLU A 288 53.27 47.79 -38.49
CA GLU A 288 53.18 46.87 -37.35
C GLU A 288 52.95 47.64 -36.05
N GLU A 289 53.63 48.77 -35.81
CA GLU A 289 53.37 49.60 -34.63
C GLU A 289 51.96 50.21 -34.66
N ALA A 290 51.48 50.64 -35.83
CA ALA A 290 50.11 51.13 -35.99
C ALA A 290 49.08 50.01 -35.78
N LEU A 291 49.35 48.82 -36.32
CA LEU A 291 48.52 47.63 -36.12
C LEU A 291 48.52 47.20 -34.65
N ARG A 292 49.68 47.22 -33.99
CA ARG A 292 49.84 46.89 -32.57
C ARG A 292 49.11 47.86 -31.67
N LYS A 293 49.16 49.17 -31.94
CA LYS A 293 48.35 50.17 -31.24
C LYS A 293 46.86 49.97 -31.46
N SER A 294 46.44 49.65 -32.68
CA SER A 294 45.04 49.32 -33.00
C SER A 294 44.57 48.06 -32.28
N LEU A 295 45.44 47.05 -32.18
CA LEU A 295 45.20 45.81 -31.42
C LEU A 295 45.12 46.08 -29.91
N GLU A 296 46.02 46.87 -29.34
CA GLU A 296 45.96 47.28 -27.93
C GLU A 296 44.64 48.00 -27.61
N LEU A 297 44.19 48.88 -28.50
CA LEU A 297 42.92 49.59 -28.34
C LEU A 297 41.72 48.62 -28.39
N LYS A 298 41.73 47.65 -29.32
CA LYS A 298 40.73 46.57 -29.38
C LYS A 298 40.75 45.69 -28.14
N VAL A 299 41.94 45.34 -27.64
CA VAL A 299 42.11 44.52 -26.44
C VAL A 299 41.53 45.25 -25.24
N ASN A 300 41.77 46.55 -25.10
CA ASN A 300 41.18 47.35 -24.03
C ASN A 300 39.65 47.43 -24.13
N GLU A 301 39.09 47.68 -25.32
CA GLU A 301 37.63 47.66 -25.54
C GLU A 301 36.99 46.30 -25.21
N LEU A 302 37.66 45.20 -25.59
CA LEU A 302 37.22 43.84 -25.27
C LEU A 302 37.34 43.55 -23.77
N THR A 303 38.35 44.08 -23.10
CA THR A 303 38.56 43.90 -21.66
C THR A 303 37.46 44.62 -20.87
N GLU A 304 37.13 45.87 -21.21
CA GLU A 304 36.00 46.61 -20.62
C GLU A 304 34.67 45.89 -20.86
N SER A 305 34.42 45.41 -22.09
CA SER A 305 33.21 44.60 -22.38
C SER A 305 33.16 43.29 -21.59
N LEU A 306 34.30 42.66 -21.31
CA LEU A 306 34.38 41.44 -20.51
C LEU A 306 34.09 41.74 -19.03
N GLU A 307 34.61 42.84 -18.49
CA GLU A 307 34.34 43.28 -17.12
C GLU A 307 32.86 43.59 -16.90
N ASP A 308 32.22 44.29 -17.85
CA ASP A 308 30.77 44.54 -17.82
C ASP A 308 29.95 43.25 -17.85
N LEU A 309 30.37 42.27 -18.69
CA LEU A 309 29.72 40.97 -18.76
C LEU A 309 29.85 40.21 -17.43
N VAL A 310 31.04 40.20 -16.82
CA VAL A 310 31.31 39.56 -15.51
C VAL A 310 30.48 40.23 -14.41
N HIS A 311 30.33 41.55 -14.45
CA HIS A 311 29.50 42.27 -13.48
C HIS A 311 28.01 41.93 -13.66
N SER A 312 27.55 41.77 -14.91
CA SER A 312 26.17 41.35 -15.20
C SER A 312 25.90 39.90 -14.77
N THR A 313 26.83 38.96 -15.00
CA THR A 313 26.65 37.57 -14.56
C THR A 313 26.66 37.44 -13.05
N THR A 314 27.60 38.10 -12.35
CA THR A 314 27.63 38.08 -10.87
C THR A 314 26.36 38.67 -10.25
N LYS A 315 25.77 39.69 -10.88
CA LYS A 315 24.46 40.22 -10.47
C LYS A 315 23.34 39.19 -10.64
N LEU A 316 23.26 38.51 -11.79
CA LEU A 316 22.26 37.46 -12.05
C LEU A 316 22.44 36.26 -11.10
N GLU A 317 23.68 35.86 -10.80
CA GLU A 317 23.97 34.82 -9.80
C GLU A 317 23.46 35.20 -8.41
N GLY A 318 23.58 36.47 -8.02
CA GLY A 318 23.02 37.01 -6.78
C GLY A 318 21.49 36.94 -6.74
N GLU A 319 20.82 37.40 -7.80
CA GLU A 319 19.36 37.35 -7.93
C GLU A 319 18.84 35.90 -7.89
N LEU A 320 19.51 34.98 -8.60
CA LEU A 320 19.18 33.55 -8.59
C LEU A 320 19.41 32.91 -7.22
N ALA A 321 20.47 33.29 -6.50
CA ALA A 321 20.71 32.82 -5.14
C ALA A 321 19.61 33.27 -4.16
N THR A 322 19.12 34.50 -4.29
CA THR A 322 17.98 34.98 -3.49
C THR A 322 16.68 34.23 -3.80
N GLU A 323 16.40 33.93 -5.07
CA GLU A 323 15.22 33.14 -5.44
C GLU A 323 15.29 31.71 -4.90
N ARG A 324 16.48 31.09 -4.91
CA ARG A 324 16.70 29.76 -4.30
C ARG A 324 16.44 29.77 -2.80
N ALA A 325 16.96 30.77 -2.10
CA ALA A 325 16.72 30.92 -0.66
C ALA A 325 15.22 31.05 -0.37
N ALA A 326 14.49 31.82 -1.20
CA ALA A 326 13.04 31.94 -1.09
C ALA A 326 12.31 30.62 -1.31
N ARG A 327 12.64 29.85 -2.36
CA ARG A 327 12.04 28.53 -2.63
C ARG A 327 12.35 27.51 -1.54
N GLN A 328 13.60 27.45 -1.06
CA GLN A 328 13.97 26.57 0.06
C GLN A 328 13.20 26.91 1.34
N GLN A 329 13.02 28.21 1.62
CA GLN A 329 12.21 28.65 2.74
C GLN A 329 10.74 28.28 2.56
N GLU A 330 10.20 28.34 1.33
CA GLU A 330 8.83 27.89 1.04
C GLU A 330 8.65 26.39 1.28
N THR A 331 9.59 25.55 0.81
CA THR A 331 9.59 24.10 1.08
C THR A 331 9.67 23.82 2.58
N SER A 332 10.52 24.53 3.32
CA SER A 332 10.61 24.41 4.78
C SER A 332 9.29 24.77 5.46
N ASN A 333 8.61 25.81 5.02
CA ASN A 333 7.29 26.19 5.55
C ASN A 333 6.24 25.11 5.30
N TYR A 334 6.23 24.48 4.11
CA TYR A 334 5.31 23.37 3.83
C TYR A 334 5.61 22.14 4.69
N GLN A 335 6.89 21.81 4.92
CA GLN A 335 7.28 20.71 5.81
C GLN A 335 6.87 20.97 7.26
N GLU A 336 7.03 22.20 7.77
CA GLU A 336 6.55 22.58 9.10
C GLU A 336 5.02 22.51 9.20
N GLN A 337 4.31 22.96 8.17
CA GLN A 337 2.85 22.88 8.11
C GLN A 337 2.36 21.43 8.06
N GLU A 338 3.01 20.56 7.29
CA GLU A 338 2.71 19.14 7.24
C GLU A 338 2.94 18.47 8.60
N ALA A 339 4.10 18.72 9.23
CA ALA A 339 4.40 18.20 10.56
C ALA A 339 3.38 18.66 11.61
N SER A 340 2.95 19.93 11.56
CA SER A 340 1.90 20.47 12.42
C SER A 340 0.55 19.79 12.19
N LEU A 341 0.15 19.58 10.93
CA LEU A 341 -1.10 18.89 10.59
C LEU A 341 -1.07 17.40 10.97
N GLN A 342 0.07 16.73 10.82
CA GLN A 342 0.26 15.35 11.27
C GLN A 342 0.12 15.24 12.79
N ALA A 343 0.73 16.17 13.54
CA ALA A 343 0.59 16.21 15.00
C ALA A 343 -0.87 16.47 15.44
N GLU A 344 -1.57 17.40 14.76
CA GLU A 344 -2.98 17.68 15.03
C GLU A 344 -3.88 16.48 14.68
N LEU A 345 -3.63 15.81 13.56
CA LEU A 345 -4.34 14.59 13.14
C LEU A 345 -4.15 13.47 14.16
N GLU A 346 -2.93 13.23 14.62
CA GLU A 346 -2.65 12.16 15.57
C GLU A 346 -3.26 12.46 16.95
N SER A 347 -3.18 13.72 17.40
CA SER A 347 -3.89 14.16 18.60
C SER A 347 -5.41 14.00 18.46
N ALA A 348 -5.98 14.33 17.29
CA ALA A 348 -7.40 14.18 17.01
C ALA A 348 -7.83 12.70 16.97
N ARG A 349 -7.01 11.81 16.39
CA ARG A 349 -7.24 10.36 16.38
C ARG A 349 -7.24 9.76 17.78
N VAL A 350 -6.26 10.12 18.61
CA VAL A 350 -6.18 9.64 19.99
C VAL A 350 -7.39 10.14 20.80
N ALA A 351 -7.76 11.41 20.65
CA ALA A 351 -8.95 11.96 21.32
C ALA A 351 -10.25 11.31 20.85
N ALA A 352 -10.40 11.12 19.52
CA ALA A 352 -11.57 10.46 18.93
C ALA A 352 -11.67 8.99 19.37
N ALA A 353 -10.55 8.26 19.41
CA ALA A 353 -10.53 6.86 19.85
C ALA A 353 -10.86 6.72 21.34
N ALA A 354 -10.31 7.59 22.20
CA ALA A 354 -10.60 7.59 23.62
C ALA A 354 -12.09 7.87 23.91
N GLU A 355 -12.65 8.87 23.23
CA GLU A 355 -14.07 9.20 23.39
C GLU A 355 -15.01 8.20 22.73
N LYS A 356 -14.65 7.62 21.57
CA LYS A 356 -15.38 6.52 20.94
C LYS A 356 -15.46 5.34 21.90
N LYS A 357 -14.34 4.93 22.48
CA LYS A 357 -14.31 3.86 23.48
C LYS A 357 -15.19 4.17 24.70
N SER A 358 -15.07 5.37 25.26
CA SER A 358 -15.92 5.81 26.38
C SER A 358 -17.41 5.82 26.03
N SER A 359 -17.76 6.22 24.81
CA SER A 359 -19.13 6.27 24.32
C SER A 359 -19.68 4.88 24.03
N GLU A 360 -18.86 3.97 23.47
CA GLU A 360 -19.20 2.56 23.26
C GLU A 360 -19.44 1.83 24.59
N GLU A 361 -18.60 2.08 25.61
CA GLU A 361 -18.81 1.57 26.97
C GLU A 361 -20.13 2.09 27.56
N THR A 362 -20.43 3.38 27.38
CA THR A 362 -21.70 3.99 27.83
C THR A 362 -22.89 3.39 27.09
N ILE A 363 -22.80 3.23 25.77
CA ILE A 363 -23.86 2.62 24.95
C ILE A 363 -24.08 1.16 25.38
N ALA A 364 -23.03 0.40 25.65
CA ALA A 364 -23.13 -0.97 26.12
C ALA A 364 -23.83 -1.04 27.50
N GLU A 365 -23.51 -0.12 28.41
CA GLU A 365 -24.17 -0.02 29.71
C GLU A 365 -25.66 0.35 29.57
N LEU A 366 -25.99 1.37 28.78
CA LEU A 366 -27.38 1.78 28.54
C LEU A 366 -28.19 0.70 27.82
N THR A 367 -27.58 -0.02 26.87
CA THR A 367 -28.21 -1.17 26.20
C THR A 367 -28.51 -2.28 27.20
N SER A 368 -27.55 -2.59 28.08
CA SER A 368 -27.76 -3.57 29.15
C SER A 368 -28.86 -3.14 30.13
N GLN A 369 -28.95 -1.85 30.47
CA GLN A 369 -30.02 -1.32 31.31
C GLN A 369 -31.39 -1.46 30.61
N ARG A 370 -31.49 -1.10 29.33
CA ARG A 370 -32.71 -1.27 28.53
C ARG A 370 -33.15 -2.73 28.49
N ASP A 371 -32.23 -3.65 28.17
CA ASP A 371 -32.54 -5.08 28.07
C ASP A 371 -32.95 -5.66 29.45
N SER A 372 -32.35 -5.17 30.54
CA SER A 372 -32.75 -5.52 31.90
C SER A 372 -34.17 -5.02 32.24
N LEU A 373 -34.51 -3.80 31.85
CA LEU A 373 -35.86 -3.26 31.99
C LEU A 373 -36.85 -4.08 31.16
N GLU A 374 -36.51 -4.48 29.94
CA GLU A 374 -37.37 -5.29 29.06
C GLU A 374 -37.65 -6.68 29.66
N CYS A 375 -36.62 -7.30 30.24
CA CYS A 375 -36.77 -8.55 30.97
C CYS A 375 -37.67 -8.41 32.21
N LYS A 376 -37.54 -7.31 32.98
CA LYS A 376 -38.43 -7.02 34.11
C LYS A 376 -39.87 -6.83 33.64
N TRP A 377 -40.08 -6.08 32.56
CA TRP A 377 -41.38 -5.84 31.97
C TRP A 377 -42.06 -7.14 31.52
N GLU A 378 -41.35 -8.01 30.79
CA GLU A 378 -41.90 -9.29 30.35
C GLU A 378 -42.18 -10.24 31.54
N ALA A 379 -41.36 -10.21 32.59
CA ALA A 379 -41.63 -10.95 33.83
C ALA A 379 -42.90 -10.45 34.54
N GLU A 380 -43.06 -9.14 34.70
CA GLU A 380 -44.27 -8.55 35.30
C GLU A 380 -45.51 -8.79 34.45
N LYS A 381 -45.38 -8.77 33.12
CA LYS A 381 -46.45 -9.10 32.18
C LYS A 381 -46.87 -10.56 32.29
N ALA A 382 -45.92 -11.48 32.47
CA ALA A 382 -46.20 -12.90 32.70
C ALA A 382 -46.89 -13.13 34.06
N ASP A 383 -46.43 -12.47 35.13
CA ASP A 383 -47.07 -12.53 36.45
C ASP A 383 -48.50 -11.95 36.40
N ARG A 384 -48.71 -10.83 35.69
CA ARG A 384 -50.05 -10.27 35.45
C ARG A 384 -50.95 -11.24 34.70
N ALA A 385 -50.46 -11.85 33.62
CA ALA A 385 -51.23 -12.85 32.87
C ALA A 385 -51.61 -14.06 33.75
N ARG A 386 -50.74 -14.47 34.69
CA ARG A 386 -51.06 -15.50 35.68
C ARG A 386 -52.20 -15.06 36.61
N VAL A 387 -52.13 -13.85 37.16
CA VAL A 387 -53.17 -13.31 38.05
C VAL A 387 -54.51 -13.17 37.30
N GLU A 388 -54.50 -12.68 36.06
CA GLU A 388 -55.70 -12.60 35.22
C GLU A 388 -56.31 -13.98 34.94
N ALA A 389 -55.47 -15.00 34.67
CA ALA A 389 -55.93 -16.37 34.48
C ALA A 389 -56.52 -16.97 35.77
N GLU A 390 -55.90 -16.70 36.93
CA GLU A 390 -56.44 -17.12 38.24
C GLU A 390 -57.77 -16.44 38.55
N MET A 391 -57.90 -15.14 38.28
CA MET A 391 -59.14 -14.40 38.43
C MET A 391 -60.23 -14.91 37.49
N ALA A 392 -59.91 -15.19 36.22
CA ALA A 392 -60.85 -15.77 35.26
C ALA A 392 -61.33 -17.15 35.71
N ALA A 393 -60.42 -18.01 36.19
CA ALA A 393 -60.78 -19.32 36.74
C ALA A 393 -61.64 -19.21 38.00
N MET A 394 -61.39 -18.21 38.86
CA MET A 394 -62.22 -17.93 40.03
C MET A 394 -63.62 -17.45 39.63
N GLN A 395 -63.72 -16.59 38.62
CA GLN A 395 -65.00 -16.15 38.07
C GLN A 395 -65.81 -17.31 37.49
N GLU A 396 -65.17 -18.19 36.71
CA GLU A 396 -65.82 -19.38 36.15
C GLU A 396 -66.36 -20.31 37.24
N ARG A 397 -65.60 -20.52 38.33
CA ARG A 397 -66.07 -21.27 39.51
C ARG A 397 -67.28 -20.62 40.16
N LEU A 398 -67.25 -19.31 40.37
CA LEU A 398 -68.36 -18.58 40.98
C LEU A 398 -69.61 -18.64 40.10
N GLU A 399 -69.47 -18.47 38.78
CA GLU A 399 -70.58 -18.60 37.82
C GLU A 399 -71.17 -20.01 37.84
N ALA A 400 -70.33 -21.05 37.91
CA ALA A 400 -70.78 -22.43 38.05
C ALA A 400 -71.54 -22.67 39.36
N GLU A 401 -71.08 -22.12 40.49
CA GLU A 401 -71.79 -22.18 41.77
C GLU A 401 -73.14 -21.46 41.71
N ILE A 402 -73.20 -20.26 41.12
CA ILE A 402 -74.45 -19.52 40.91
C ILE A 402 -75.44 -20.36 40.09
N VAL A 403 -74.99 -21.00 39.01
CA VAL A 403 -75.84 -21.88 38.19
C VAL A 403 -76.32 -23.07 39.01
N SER A 404 -75.46 -23.69 39.82
CA SER A 404 -75.84 -24.79 40.71
C SER A 404 -76.90 -24.36 41.72
N VAL A 405 -76.74 -23.21 42.35
CA VAL A 405 -77.71 -22.67 43.32
C VAL A 405 -79.05 -22.37 42.63
N LYS A 406 -79.02 -21.77 41.44
CA LYS A 406 -80.24 -21.53 40.63
C LYS A 406 -80.97 -22.83 40.30
N ASN A 407 -80.25 -23.89 39.94
CA ASN A 407 -80.83 -25.19 39.68
C ASN A 407 -81.48 -25.79 40.93
N CYS A 408 -80.81 -25.74 42.10
CA CYS A 408 -81.40 -26.17 43.36
C CYS A 408 -82.67 -25.39 43.73
N ILE A 409 -82.68 -24.06 43.54
CA ILE A 409 -83.87 -23.24 43.77
C ILE A 409 -85.00 -23.65 42.82
N ALA A 410 -84.71 -23.91 41.55
CA ALA A 410 -85.69 -24.35 40.57
C ALA A 410 -86.30 -25.72 40.94
N GLU A 411 -85.47 -26.68 41.38
CA GLU A 411 -85.92 -28.01 41.85
C GLU A 411 -86.81 -27.92 43.10
N LEU A 412 -86.40 -27.11 44.09
CA LEU A 412 -87.22 -26.85 45.29
C LEU A 412 -88.55 -26.19 44.92
N THR A 413 -88.53 -25.22 44.00
CA THR A 413 -89.75 -24.56 43.52
C THR A 413 -90.68 -25.54 42.81
N ALA A 414 -90.14 -26.45 41.99
CA ALA A 414 -90.93 -27.49 41.33
C ALA A 414 -91.55 -28.48 42.32
N THR A 415 -90.80 -28.87 43.35
CA THR A 415 -91.28 -29.77 44.41
C THR A 415 -92.40 -29.10 45.20
N LEU A 416 -92.24 -27.83 45.56
CA LEU A 416 -93.27 -27.04 46.24
C LEU A 416 -94.54 -26.88 45.39
N GLU A 417 -94.42 -26.68 44.07
CA GLU A 417 -95.59 -26.60 43.21
C GLU A 417 -96.29 -27.96 43.11
N MET A 418 -95.55 -29.07 43.06
CA MET A 418 -96.15 -30.40 43.15
C MET A 418 -96.89 -30.62 44.49
N GLU A 419 -96.31 -30.22 45.61
CA GLU A 419 -96.98 -30.30 46.92
C GLU A 419 -98.27 -29.46 46.95
N LYS A 420 -98.26 -28.25 46.38
CA LYS A 420 -99.46 -27.42 46.23
C LYS A 420 -100.54 -28.12 45.38
N GLN A 421 -100.16 -28.77 44.29
CA GLN A 421 -101.10 -29.52 43.45
C GLN A 421 -101.67 -30.74 44.19
N VAL A 422 -100.87 -31.46 44.98
CA VAL A 422 -101.34 -32.56 45.84
C VAL A 422 -102.32 -32.05 46.90
N LEU A 423 -102.01 -30.93 47.57
CA LEU A 423 -102.90 -30.32 48.55
C LEU A 423 -104.22 -29.84 47.92
N LYS A 424 -104.18 -29.25 46.71
CA LYS A 424 -105.39 -28.90 45.95
C LYS A 424 -106.24 -30.13 45.62
N LEU A 425 -105.61 -31.23 45.16
CA LEU A 425 -106.31 -32.49 44.89
C LEU A 425 -106.93 -33.07 46.16
N PHE A 426 -106.22 -33.02 47.29
CA PHE A 426 -106.75 -33.42 48.60
C PHE A 426 -107.97 -32.59 49.00
N ALA A 427 -107.94 -31.27 48.78
CA ALA A 427 -109.08 -30.39 49.05
C ALA A 427 -110.30 -30.72 48.17
N TYR A 428 -110.08 -31.15 46.92
CA TYR A 428 -111.15 -31.59 46.01
C TYR A 428 -111.73 -32.96 46.36
N CYS A 429 -110.92 -33.86 46.95
CA CYS A 429 -111.35 -35.20 47.32
C CYS A 429 -112.06 -35.27 48.68
N LEU A 430 -112.19 -34.16 49.42
CA LEU A 430 -112.98 -34.09 50.65
C LEU A 430 -114.47 -33.95 50.27
N PRO A 431 -115.31 -34.99 50.49
CA PRO A 431 -116.71 -34.94 50.12
C PRO A 431 -117.49 -33.94 50.98
N SER A 432 -118.23 -33.04 50.33
CA SER A 432 -119.09 -32.03 50.96
C SER A 432 -120.33 -32.60 51.68
N THR A 433 -120.41 -33.90 51.95
CA THR A 433 -121.63 -34.54 52.47
C THR A 433 -121.35 -35.42 53.69
N ALA A 434 -121.64 -34.84 54.86
CA ALA A 434 -122.19 -35.37 56.13
C ALA A 434 -122.03 -36.84 56.61
N THR A 435 -121.15 -37.67 56.08
CA THR A 435 -120.78 -38.93 56.75
C THR A 435 -119.26 -39.05 56.78
N GLN A 436 -118.69 -38.95 57.99
CA GLN A 436 -117.26 -39.09 58.25
C GLN A 436 -116.76 -40.45 57.74
N PRO A 437 -115.83 -40.48 56.76
CA PRO A 437 -115.06 -41.69 56.49
C PRO A 437 -114.11 -41.97 57.67
N ASP A 438 -113.86 -43.24 57.94
CA ASP A 438 -112.94 -43.70 58.98
C ASP A 438 -111.53 -43.15 58.69
N PRO A 439 -110.88 -42.43 59.64
CA PRO A 439 -109.55 -41.87 59.44
C PRO A 439 -108.48 -42.90 59.04
N HIS A 440 -108.70 -44.21 59.28
CA HIS A 440 -107.80 -45.26 58.83
C HIS A 440 -107.79 -45.47 57.30
N ASP A 441 -108.91 -45.29 56.60
CA ASP A 441 -109.00 -45.52 55.14
C ASP A 441 -108.42 -44.34 54.34
N LEU A 442 -108.53 -43.12 54.86
CA LEU A 442 -107.91 -41.93 54.26
C LEU A 442 -106.38 -41.96 54.39
N PHE A 443 -105.85 -42.49 55.50
CA PHE A 443 -104.40 -42.64 55.68
C PHE A 443 -103.83 -43.71 54.75
N ALA A 444 -104.54 -44.84 54.57
CA ALA A 444 -104.11 -45.90 53.66
C ALA A 444 -104.14 -45.46 52.18
N ALA A 445 -105.13 -44.67 51.77
CA ALA A 445 -105.18 -44.09 50.42
C ALA A 445 -104.10 -43.02 50.18
N ALA A 446 -103.78 -42.22 51.20
CA ALA A 446 -102.69 -41.26 51.16
C ALA A 446 -101.33 -41.96 51.08
N GLU A 447 -101.09 -42.99 51.89
CA GLU A 447 -99.86 -43.79 51.82
C GLU A 447 -99.72 -44.45 50.45
N TYR A 448 -100.81 -45.02 49.89
CA TYR A 448 -100.77 -45.66 48.58
C TYR A 448 -100.44 -44.65 47.46
N MET A 449 -101.02 -43.45 47.46
CA MET A 449 -100.70 -42.42 46.46
C MET A 449 -99.29 -41.82 46.63
N ILE A 450 -98.78 -41.73 47.86
CA ILE A 450 -97.43 -41.24 48.15
C ILE A 450 -96.38 -42.30 47.77
N SER A 451 -96.67 -43.59 47.98
CA SER A 451 -95.77 -44.68 47.60
C SER A 451 -95.70 -44.95 46.09
N ASP A 452 -96.77 -44.68 45.34
CA ASP A 452 -96.86 -45.04 43.91
C ASP A 452 -96.40 -43.89 42.98
N ARG A 453 -96.23 -42.66 43.49
CA ARG A 453 -95.77 -41.49 42.71
C ARG A 453 -94.46 -40.84 43.15
N LEU A 454 -93.96 -41.10 44.37
CA LEU A 454 -92.65 -40.57 44.75
C LEU A 454 -91.52 -41.44 44.18
N PHE A 455 -90.86 -40.85 43.20
CA PHE A 455 -89.58 -41.17 42.59
C PHE A 455 -88.42 -41.28 43.62
N LEU A 456 -88.55 -42.14 44.64
CA LEU A 456 -87.57 -42.32 45.72
C LEU A 456 -86.32 -43.11 45.30
N ASP A 457 -86.23 -43.54 44.03
CA ASP A 457 -85.12 -44.36 43.53
C ASP A 457 -83.92 -43.59 42.98
N ARG A 458 -83.86 -42.25 43.06
CA ARG A 458 -82.78 -41.46 42.42
C ARG A 458 -81.85 -40.64 43.32
N HIS A 459 -81.94 -40.68 44.65
CA HIS A 459 -80.96 -39.95 45.48
C HIS A 459 -80.55 -40.70 46.77
N PRO A 460 -79.34 -41.32 46.82
CA PRO A 460 -78.85 -42.05 48.00
C PRO A 460 -78.71 -41.20 49.27
N ARG A 461 -78.61 -39.86 49.16
CA ARG A 461 -78.41 -38.96 50.30
C ARG A 461 -79.68 -38.70 51.12
N CYS A 462 -80.87 -38.76 50.53
CA CYS A 462 -82.12 -38.52 51.26
C CYS A 462 -82.55 -39.73 52.10
N LEU A 463 -82.16 -40.95 51.71
CA LEU A 463 -82.51 -42.19 52.42
C LEU A 463 -81.84 -42.32 53.80
N ASN A 464 -80.63 -41.74 53.96
CA ASN A 464 -79.89 -41.82 55.23
C ASN A 464 -80.43 -40.85 56.30
N ALA A 465 -80.94 -39.67 55.90
CA ALA A 465 -81.62 -38.76 56.83
C ALA A 465 -82.96 -39.35 57.32
N ALA A 466 -83.71 -40.03 56.44
CA ALA A 466 -84.97 -40.67 56.79
C ALA A 466 -84.80 -41.89 57.72
N ARG A 467 -83.65 -42.59 57.67
CA ARG A 467 -83.34 -43.70 58.60
C ARG A 467 -82.85 -43.22 59.96
N ALA A 468 -82.11 -42.12 60.04
CA ALA A 468 -81.67 -41.55 61.31
C ALA A 468 -82.85 -41.02 62.16
N GLY A 469 -83.91 -40.50 61.52
CA GLY A 469 -85.09 -40.00 62.22
C GLY A 469 -86.02 -41.09 62.82
N ARG A 470 -85.85 -42.37 62.46
CA ARG A 470 -86.77 -43.44 62.90
C ARG A 470 -86.44 -44.08 64.25
N GLN A 471 -85.29 -43.81 64.86
CA GLN A 471 -84.91 -44.45 66.13
C GLN A 471 -85.25 -43.64 67.39
N GLY A 472 -85.94 -42.49 67.29
CA GLY A 472 -86.16 -41.59 68.42
C GLY A 472 -87.59 -41.17 68.75
N ALA A 473 -88.63 -41.66 68.06
CA ALA A 473 -89.99 -41.10 68.21
C ALA A 473 -91.03 -42.15 68.62
N SER A 474 -91.00 -42.57 69.88
CA SER A 474 -92.18 -43.09 70.57
C SER A 474 -92.58 -42.11 71.68
N HIS A 475 -93.84 -41.70 71.64
CA HIS A 475 -94.51 -40.77 72.57
C HIS A 475 -94.11 -39.30 72.52
N PHE A 476 -94.86 -38.50 71.77
CA PHE A 476 -95.47 -37.25 72.25
C PHE A 476 -96.52 -36.78 71.22
N PHE A 477 -97.80 -36.88 71.58
CA PHE A 477 -98.90 -36.27 70.83
C PHE A 477 -98.98 -34.80 71.26
N VAL A 478 -98.51 -33.89 70.42
CA VAL A 478 -98.68 -32.44 70.58
C VAL A 478 -99.81 -32.01 69.63
N PRO A 479 -100.75 -31.13 70.04
CA PRO A 479 -101.83 -30.69 69.17
C PRO A 479 -101.27 -29.87 68.00
N VAL A 480 -101.58 -30.30 66.78
CA VAL A 480 -101.26 -29.60 65.54
C VAL A 480 -102.10 -28.32 65.46
N GLN A 481 -101.51 -27.19 65.86
CA GLN A 481 -101.99 -25.87 65.45
C GLN A 481 -101.56 -25.61 64.00
N HIS A 482 -102.45 -25.01 63.21
CA HIS A 482 -102.37 -24.77 61.76
C HIS A 482 -100.94 -24.59 61.18
N PRO A 483 -100.39 -25.59 60.45
CA PRO A 483 -99.02 -25.55 59.93
C PRO A 483 -98.82 -24.68 58.69
N GLU A 484 -99.89 -24.14 58.09
CA GLU A 484 -99.79 -23.36 56.85
C GLU A 484 -99.24 -21.95 57.05
N ARG A 485 -99.50 -21.31 58.21
CA ARG A 485 -99.01 -19.95 58.48
C ARG A 485 -97.49 -19.91 58.72
N ASN A 486 -96.97 -20.93 59.40
CA ASN A 486 -95.53 -21.04 59.70
C ASN A 486 -94.68 -21.32 58.44
N ARG A 487 -95.21 -22.10 57.49
CA ARG A 487 -94.51 -22.42 56.23
C ARG A 487 -94.44 -21.24 55.26
N GLU A 488 -95.45 -20.36 55.27
CA GLU A 488 -95.40 -19.14 54.44
C GLU A 488 -94.41 -18.12 55.01
N GLU A 489 -94.34 -18.00 56.34
CA GLU A 489 -93.32 -17.19 57.01
C GLU A 489 -91.90 -17.74 56.76
N GLU A 490 -91.69 -19.06 56.83
CA GLU A 490 -90.42 -19.69 56.44
C GLU A 490 -90.07 -19.47 54.95
N ARG A 491 -91.06 -19.46 54.04
CA ARG A 491 -90.83 -19.14 52.62
C ARG A 491 -90.42 -17.70 52.40
N GLN A 492 -91.10 -16.76 53.06
CA GLN A 492 -90.74 -15.35 52.98
C GLN A 492 -89.36 -15.10 53.56
N GLU A 493 -89.00 -15.80 54.65
CA GLU A 493 -87.68 -15.72 55.26
C GLU A 493 -86.59 -16.31 54.36
N LEU A 494 -86.81 -17.48 53.74
CA LEU A 494 -85.87 -18.05 52.77
C LEU A 494 -85.71 -17.19 51.51
N GLN A 495 -86.80 -16.56 51.02
CA GLN A 495 -86.72 -15.60 49.91
C GLN A 495 -85.97 -14.33 50.31
N ARG A 496 -86.15 -13.85 51.54
CA ARG A 496 -85.40 -12.72 52.09
C ARG A 496 -83.92 -13.05 52.20
N GLN A 497 -83.57 -14.21 52.76
CA GLN A 497 -82.19 -14.69 52.85
C GLN A 497 -81.55 -14.86 51.47
N ALA A 498 -82.24 -15.48 50.51
CA ALA A 498 -81.74 -15.61 49.14
C ALA A 498 -81.56 -14.24 48.44
N ALA A 499 -82.42 -13.27 48.72
CA ALA A 499 -82.30 -11.91 48.20
C ALA A 499 -81.11 -11.16 48.85
N GLU A 500 -80.89 -11.34 50.16
CA GLU A 500 -79.74 -10.80 50.90
C GLU A 500 -78.42 -11.41 50.40
N GLU A 501 -78.34 -12.74 50.27
CA GLU A 501 -77.17 -13.44 49.72
C GLU A 501 -76.87 -12.99 48.29
N ARG A 502 -77.90 -12.85 47.44
CA ARG A 502 -77.74 -12.30 46.09
C ARG A 502 -77.25 -10.84 46.10
N GLY A 503 -77.70 -10.05 47.07
CA GLY A 503 -77.23 -8.68 47.28
C GLY A 503 -75.74 -8.62 47.64
N VAL A 504 -75.30 -9.47 48.58
CA VAL A 504 -73.89 -9.60 48.96
C VAL A 504 -73.03 -10.03 47.77
N LEU A 505 -73.47 -11.06 47.03
CA LEU A 505 -72.72 -11.59 45.88
C LEU A 505 -72.59 -10.55 44.75
N ASN A 506 -73.64 -9.78 44.49
CA ASN A 506 -73.59 -8.68 43.52
C ASN A 506 -72.67 -7.54 43.96
N ALA A 507 -72.63 -7.23 45.27
CA ALA A 507 -71.74 -6.22 45.82
C ALA A 507 -70.26 -6.67 45.74
N GLU A 508 -69.99 -7.94 46.01
CA GLU A 508 -68.66 -8.53 45.80
C GLU A 508 -68.25 -8.45 44.33
N ILE A 509 -69.10 -8.89 43.39
CA ILE A 509 -68.82 -8.79 41.94
C ILE A 509 -68.52 -7.34 41.52
N ALA A 510 -69.26 -6.36 42.05
CA ALA A 510 -69.00 -4.94 41.78
C ALA A 510 -67.65 -4.48 42.33
N SER A 511 -67.28 -4.91 43.55
CA SER A 511 -65.97 -4.66 44.15
C SER A 511 -64.84 -5.26 43.31
N TRP A 512 -64.97 -6.51 42.86
CA TRP A 512 -63.99 -7.18 42.01
C TRP A 512 -63.81 -6.46 40.66
N LYS A 513 -64.90 -6.00 40.04
CA LYS A 513 -64.82 -5.22 38.80
C LYS A 513 -64.07 -3.90 38.99
N SER A 514 -64.35 -3.19 40.08
CA SER A 514 -63.64 -1.94 40.41
C SER A 514 -62.16 -2.17 40.70
N GLN A 515 -61.81 -3.27 41.41
CA GLN A 515 -60.41 -3.64 41.63
C GLN A 515 -59.70 -4.01 40.33
N LYS A 516 -60.37 -4.73 39.42
CA LYS A 516 -59.84 -5.06 38.11
C LYS A 516 -59.53 -3.81 37.29
N GLU A 517 -60.47 -2.86 37.22
CA GLU A 517 -60.27 -1.58 36.52
C GLU A 517 -59.07 -0.80 37.09
N LEU A 518 -58.91 -0.78 38.43
CA LEU A 518 -57.76 -0.12 39.07
C LEU A 518 -56.43 -0.79 38.71
N VAL A 519 -56.39 -2.13 38.65
CA VAL A 519 -55.18 -2.88 38.25
C VAL A 519 -54.85 -2.66 36.78
N GLU A 520 -55.86 -2.64 35.90
CA GLU A 520 -55.68 -2.35 34.48
C GLU A 520 -55.19 -0.91 34.24
N GLU A 521 -55.72 0.06 35.00
CA GLU A 521 -55.27 1.46 34.94
C GLU A 521 -53.82 1.60 35.42
N GLN A 522 -53.47 0.98 36.55
CA GLN A 522 -52.09 0.98 37.04
C GLN A 522 -51.14 0.31 36.03
N ALA A 523 -51.55 -0.82 35.43
CA ALA A 523 -50.76 -1.48 34.40
C ALA A 523 -50.60 -0.65 33.12
N ALA A 524 -51.59 0.17 32.77
CA ALA A 524 -51.46 1.13 31.68
C ALA A 524 -50.46 2.25 32.01
N ARG A 525 -50.47 2.75 33.26
CA ARG A 525 -49.48 3.75 33.72
C ARG A 525 -48.06 3.20 33.75
N ASP A 526 -47.87 1.98 34.26
CA ASP A 526 -46.55 1.34 34.30
C ASP A 526 -46.01 1.12 32.87
N ARG A 527 -46.87 0.70 31.93
CA ARG A 527 -46.51 0.58 30.49
C ARG A 527 -46.07 1.91 29.91
N ALA A 528 -46.83 2.96 30.16
CA ALA A 528 -46.50 4.28 29.64
C ALA A 528 -45.16 4.78 30.20
N ALA A 529 -44.92 4.61 31.51
CA ALA A 529 -43.67 4.97 32.15
C ALA A 529 -42.47 4.19 31.57
N TYR A 530 -42.62 2.88 31.36
CA TYR A 530 -41.61 2.05 30.72
C TYR A 530 -41.30 2.49 29.29
N GLN A 531 -42.34 2.75 28.49
CA GLN A 531 -42.19 3.21 27.11
C GLN A 531 -41.49 4.56 27.04
N GLU A 532 -41.79 5.47 27.97
CA GLU A 532 -41.13 6.77 28.07
C GLU A 532 -39.65 6.63 28.45
N GLU A 533 -39.31 5.79 29.44
CA GLU A 533 -37.92 5.56 29.84
C GLU A 533 -37.10 4.86 28.73
N SER A 534 -37.67 3.86 28.08
CA SER A 534 -37.05 3.19 26.93
C SER A 534 -36.81 4.16 25.76
N ALA A 535 -37.78 5.03 25.46
CA ALA A 535 -37.63 6.05 24.42
C ALA A 535 -36.52 7.06 24.75
N ARG A 536 -36.42 7.50 26.01
CA ARG A 536 -35.34 8.41 26.47
C ARG A 536 -33.95 7.77 26.35
N LEU A 537 -33.83 6.47 26.69
CA LEU A 537 -32.57 5.74 26.51
C LEU A 537 -32.20 5.62 25.03
N GLN A 538 -33.17 5.33 24.17
CA GLN A 538 -32.96 5.24 22.72
C GLN A 538 -32.51 6.59 22.12
N GLU A 539 -33.16 7.70 22.49
CA GLU A 539 -32.77 9.05 22.08
C GLU A 539 -31.33 9.40 22.52
N THR A 540 -30.95 8.99 23.74
CA THR A 540 -29.58 9.19 24.25
C THR A 540 -28.55 8.40 23.45
N ILE A 541 -28.86 7.15 23.10
CA ILE A 541 -27.99 6.30 22.27
C ILE A 541 -27.82 6.92 20.88
N GLU A 542 -28.89 7.40 20.25
CA GLU A 542 -28.84 8.03 18.93
C GLU A 542 -28.00 9.32 18.95
N ALA A 543 -28.14 10.15 19.99
CA ALA A 543 -27.33 11.37 20.16
C ALA A 543 -25.83 11.06 20.33
N LEU A 544 -25.47 10.00 21.06
CA LEU A 544 -24.08 9.56 21.20
C LEU A 544 -23.52 9.05 19.86
N GLN A 545 -24.31 8.27 19.11
CA GLN A 545 -23.91 7.79 17.78
C GLN A 545 -23.69 8.93 16.78
N GLU A 546 -24.49 9.99 16.85
CA GLU A 546 -24.30 11.18 16.01
C GLU A 546 -23.03 11.95 16.38
N THR A 547 -22.74 12.07 17.68
CA THR A 547 -21.47 12.65 18.15
C THR A 547 -20.24 11.87 17.67
N ILE A 548 -20.32 10.53 17.62
CA ILE A 548 -19.26 9.69 17.05
C ILE A 548 -19.09 9.97 15.55
N ARG A 549 -20.19 10.02 14.79
CA ARG A 549 -20.18 10.31 13.34
C ARG A 549 -19.56 11.67 13.01
N ASP A 550 -19.93 12.73 13.74
CA ASP A 550 -19.37 14.08 13.54
C ASP A 550 -17.86 14.12 13.75
N ARG A 551 -17.34 13.33 14.69
CA ARG A 551 -15.91 13.24 14.97
C ARG A 551 -15.15 12.44 13.92
N GLU A 552 -15.71 11.32 13.48
CA GLU A 552 -15.16 10.54 12.36
C GLU A 552 -15.07 11.41 11.10
N ALA A 553 -16.11 12.21 10.80
CA ALA A 553 -16.09 13.18 9.71
C ALA A 553 -15.01 14.26 9.86
N LYS A 554 -14.74 14.73 11.10
CA LYS A 554 -13.64 15.68 11.36
C LYS A 554 -12.26 15.04 11.10
N VAL A 555 -12.06 13.77 11.49
CA VAL A 555 -10.82 13.04 11.20
C VAL A 555 -10.62 12.87 9.69
N GLU A 556 -11.68 12.50 8.95
CA GLU A 556 -11.63 12.40 7.49
C GLU A 556 -11.29 13.75 6.83
N GLY A 557 -11.86 14.85 7.32
CA GLY A 557 -11.54 16.19 6.87
C GLY A 557 -10.05 16.56 7.05
N LEU A 558 -9.47 16.23 8.21
CA LEU A 558 -8.03 16.42 8.46
C LEU A 558 -7.16 15.54 7.57
N GLN A 559 -7.56 14.29 7.30
CA GLN A 559 -6.85 13.40 6.38
C GLN A 559 -6.85 13.94 4.95
N SER A 560 -7.98 14.49 4.49
CA SER A 560 -8.07 15.11 3.17
C SER A 560 -7.20 16.36 3.07
N ALA A 561 -7.16 17.20 4.11
CA ALA A 561 -6.27 18.36 4.17
C ALA A 561 -4.79 17.94 4.12
N LEU A 562 -4.41 16.91 4.86
CA LEU A 562 -3.04 16.36 4.86
C LEU A 562 -2.64 15.83 3.48
N ALA A 563 -3.54 15.11 2.80
CA ALA A 563 -3.30 14.63 1.45
C ALA A 563 -3.07 15.79 0.47
N SER A 564 -3.89 16.84 0.54
CA SER A 564 -3.71 18.04 -0.30
C SER A 564 -2.39 18.76 -0.03
N THR A 565 -1.93 18.84 1.21
CA THR A 565 -0.62 19.44 1.53
C THR A 565 0.54 18.57 1.05
N ALA A 566 0.42 17.25 1.15
CA ALA A 566 1.43 16.32 0.65
C ALA A 566 1.57 16.40 -0.89
N ASP A 567 0.45 16.54 -1.60
CA ASP A 567 0.46 16.75 -3.06
C ASP A 567 1.10 18.09 -3.44
N ALA A 568 0.84 19.15 -2.67
CA ALA A 568 1.49 20.45 -2.88
C ALA A 568 3.01 20.38 -2.62
N LEU A 569 3.45 19.67 -1.57
CA LEU A 569 4.86 19.45 -1.29
C LEU A 569 5.54 18.69 -2.43
N LYS A 570 4.94 17.58 -2.90
CA LYS A 570 5.45 16.82 -4.05
C LYS A 570 5.56 17.66 -5.32
N ALA A 571 4.59 18.55 -5.55
CA ALA A 571 4.65 19.47 -6.68
C ALA A 571 5.81 20.48 -6.54
N SER A 572 6.05 20.99 -5.33
CA SER A 572 7.19 21.87 -5.01
C SER A 572 8.53 21.16 -5.20
N GLU A 573 8.66 19.92 -4.73
CA GLU A 573 9.87 19.10 -4.89
C GLU A 573 10.16 18.80 -6.36
N ARG A 574 9.15 18.45 -7.16
CA ARG A 574 9.31 18.26 -8.61
C ARG A 574 9.78 19.53 -9.30
N ALA A 575 9.24 20.70 -8.92
CA ALA A 575 9.69 21.98 -9.47
C ALA A 575 11.15 22.27 -9.11
N LEU A 576 11.59 21.90 -7.90
CA LEU A 576 12.98 22.02 -7.48
C LEU A 576 13.90 21.09 -8.27
N GLU A 577 13.48 19.84 -8.53
CA GLU A 577 14.25 18.88 -9.34
C GLU A 577 14.39 19.31 -10.80
N VAL A 578 13.34 19.87 -11.41
CA VAL A 578 13.42 20.46 -12.75
C VAL A 578 14.43 21.61 -12.79
N ASP A 579 14.39 22.53 -11.80
CA ASP A 579 15.35 23.64 -11.70
C ASP A 579 16.80 23.16 -11.47
N LYS A 580 17.01 22.02 -10.79
CA LYS A 580 18.33 21.37 -10.69
C LYS A 580 18.78 20.79 -12.02
N ALA A 581 17.89 20.11 -12.75
CA ALA A 581 18.19 19.51 -14.04
C ALA A 581 18.54 20.56 -15.10
N GLU A 582 17.75 21.63 -15.20
CA GLU A 582 18.01 22.76 -16.10
C GLU A 582 19.38 23.39 -15.81
N ARG A 583 19.78 23.51 -14.54
CA ARG A 583 21.12 24.00 -14.16
C ARG A 583 22.24 23.05 -14.50
N SER A 584 22.04 21.75 -14.32
CA SER A 584 23.04 20.78 -14.75
C SER A 584 23.30 20.90 -16.25
N GLU A 585 22.24 21.17 -17.03
CA GLU A 585 22.35 21.42 -18.47
C GLU A 585 23.03 22.77 -18.77
N GLU A 586 22.63 23.86 -18.10
CA GLU A 586 23.27 25.17 -18.27
C GLU A 586 24.74 25.15 -17.88
N GLN A 587 25.10 24.49 -16.77
CA GLN A 587 26.48 24.36 -16.31
C GLN A 587 27.30 23.50 -17.29
N ALA A 588 26.72 22.44 -17.86
CA ALA A 588 27.35 21.68 -18.93
C ALA A 588 27.58 22.55 -20.18
N ARG A 589 26.58 23.34 -20.61
CA ARG A 589 26.71 24.30 -21.73
C ARG A 589 27.81 25.33 -21.47
N TRP A 590 27.85 25.90 -20.26
CA TRP A 590 28.86 26.90 -19.89
C TRP A 590 30.27 26.32 -19.88
N THR A 591 30.41 25.08 -19.39
CA THR A 591 31.69 24.34 -19.42
C THR A 591 32.15 24.10 -20.85
N LEU A 592 31.24 23.71 -21.75
CA LEU A 592 31.49 23.54 -23.18
C LEU A 592 31.94 24.86 -23.83
N LEU A 593 31.26 25.96 -23.54
CA LEU A 593 31.57 27.29 -24.06
C LEU A 593 32.93 27.82 -23.57
N GLN A 594 33.32 27.48 -22.34
CA GLN A 594 34.66 27.77 -21.81
C GLN A 594 35.74 26.93 -22.49
N GLU A 595 35.46 25.67 -22.81
CA GLU A 595 36.39 24.83 -23.57
C GLU A 595 36.55 25.34 -25.02
N GLU A 596 35.46 25.74 -25.68
CA GLU A 596 35.51 26.37 -27.01
C GLU A 596 36.33 27.66 -26.99
N ARG A 597 36.10 28.56 -26.03
CA ARG A 597 36.89 29.79 -25.88
C ARG A 597 38.36 29.57 -25.53
N LYS A 598 38.73 28.44 -24.93
CA LYS A 598 40.13 28.08 -24.69
C LYS A 598 40.81 27.51 -25.95
N LEU A 599 40.01 26.98 -26.88
CA LEU A 599 40.47 26.43 -28.15
C LEU A 599 40.67 27.51 -29.21
N GLU A 600 39.79 28.52 -29.23
CA GLU A 600 39.97 29.79 -29.95
C GLU A 600 41.16 30.60 -29.40
#